data_AF-A0A0S8GAL0-F1
#
_entry.id   AF-A0A0S8GAL0-F1
#
_cell.length_a   1.000
_cell.length_b   1.000
_cell.length_c   1.000
_cell.angle_alpha   90.00
_cell.angle_beta   90.00
_cell.angle_gamma   90.00
#
_symmetry.space_group_name_H-M   'P 1'
#
loop_
_entity.id
_entity.type
_entity.pdbx_description
1 polymer ?
#
loop_
_entity_poly.entity_id
_entity_poly.type
_entity_poly.pdbx_seq_one_letter_code
_entity_poly.pdbx_strand_id
1 'polypeptide(L)'
;MPVSAATPSAVASTGTVARAQFTSAINDREPADVLTSLNNDQTRIYYFTELKGFEGQKVTHRWEHDGKVMHEQAFEVSSPRYRTYTSKMLDPSWTGEWKASVVDSSGATLSANTFSYRRAEPSAPASPATEPAAPTAPASKP
;
A
#
# COMPACT_ATOMS: atom_id res chain seq x y z
N MET A 1 21.53 -18.52 42.67
CA MET A 1 20.25 -17.96 42.18
C MET A 1 20.62 -16.83 41.25
N PRO A 2 20.32 -16.88 39.93
CA PRO A 2 20.69 -15.79 39.04
C PRO A 2 19.85 -14.55 39.33
N VAL A 3 20.54 -13.43 39.46
CA VAL A 3 19.96 -12.09 39.62
C VAL A 3 19.22 -11.68 38.34
N SER A 4 18.12 -10.96 38.55
CA SER A 4 17.15 -10.46 37.58
C SER A 4 17.75 -9.97 36.27
N ALA A 5 17.22 -10.47 35.15
CA ALA A 5 17.32 -9.79 33.87
C ALA A 5 16.48 -8.50 33.94
N ALA A 6 17.15 -7.36 33.91
CA ALA A 6 16.51 -6.10 33.58
C ALA A 6 16.07 -6.19 32.11
N THR A 7 14.78 -6.41 31.87
CA THR A 7 14.16 -6.05 30.60
C THR A 7 14.38 -4.54 30.41
N PRO A 8 15.10 -4.07 29.38
CA PRO A 8 14.93 -2.69 29.00
C PRO A 8 13.45 -2.56 28.64
N SER A 9 12.73 -1.74 29.42
CA SER A 9 11.43 -1.23 29.01
C SER A 9 11.61 -0.71 27.60
N ALA A 10 11.16 -1.50 26.63
CA ALA A 10 10.80 -0.96 25.34
C ALA A 10 9.81 0.13 25.69
N VAL A 11 10.22 1.38 25.49
CA VAL A 11 9.29 2.49 25.31
C VAL A 11 8.52 2.15 24.04
N ALA A 12 7.58 1.22 24.19
CA ALA A 12 6.65 0.85 23.16
C ALA A 12 5.95 2.16 22.86
N SER A 13 6.16 2.69 21.67
CA SER A 13 5.32 3.73 21.10
C SER A 13 3.89 3.33 21.43
N THR A 14 3.24 4.05 22.35
CA THR A 14 1.92 3.66 22.88
C THR A 14 0.86 3.66 21.76
N GLY A 15 1.23 4.24 20.62
CA GLY A 15 0.46 4.23 19.39
C GLY A 15 0.50 2.92 18.63
N THR A 16 -0.67 2.39 18.25
CA THR A 16 -0.81 1.29 17.28
C THR A 16 -1.75 1.71 16.15
N VAL A 17 -1.47 1.23 14.94
CA VAL A 17 -2.39 1.36 13.81
C VAL A 17 -3.51 0.35 14.00
N ALA A 18 -4.70 0.84 14.32
CA ALA A 18 -5.88 -0.01 14.52
C ALA A 18 -6.42 -0.55 13.19
N ARG A 19 -6.38 0.27 12.13
CA ARG A 19 -6.80 -0.13 10.78
C ARG A 19 -5.94 0.60 9.75
N ALA A 20 -5.53 -0.12 8.71
CA ALA A 20 -4.90 0.45 7.52
C ALA A 20 -5.38 -0.36 6.32
N GLN A 21 -6.06 0.29 5.38
CA GLN A 21 -6.68 -0.40 4.26
C GLN A 21 -6.95 0.57 3.10
N PHE A 22 -6.77 0.07 1.88
CA PHE A 22 -7.19 0.81 0.70
C PHE A 22 -8.68 0.62 0.46
N THR A 23 -9.31 1.64 -0.11
CA THR A 23 -10.73 1.63 -0.42
C THR A 23 -11.00 2.44 -1.68
N SER A 24 -12.03 2.05 -2.42
CA SER A 24 -12.50 2.68 -3.65
C SER A 24 -13.19 4.01 -3.36
N ALA A 25 -13.86 4.10 -2.21
CA ALA A 25 -14.61 5.26 -1.75
C ALA A 25 -14.67 5.26 -0.21
N ILE A 26 -14.80 6.46 0.37
CA ILE A 26 -15.07 6.64 1.79
C ILE A 26 -16.49 7.16 1.93
N ASN A 27 -17.36 6.39 2.59
CA ASN A 27 -18.73 6.79 2.92
C ASN A 27 -18.85 6.95 4.44
N ASP A 28 -19.45 8.05 4.91
CA ASP A 28 -19.59 8.32 6.36
C ASP A 28 -18.28 8.25 7.18
N ARG A 29 -17.13 8.58 6.55
CA ARG A 29 -15.76 8.45 7.12
C ARG A 29 -15.33 7.00 7.40
N GLU A 30 -15.98 6.04 6.78
CA GLU A 30 -15.58 4.65 6.76
C GLU A 30 -15.25 4.19 5.33
N PRO A 31 -14.27 3.29 5.17
CA PRO A 31 -13.99 2.70 3.88
C PRO A 31 -15.22 1.89 3.42
N ALA A 32 -15.71 2.16 2.21
CA ALA A 32 -16.82 1.41 1.64
C ALA A 32 -16.42 -0.06 1.39
N ASP A 33 -15.19 -0.27 0.92
CA ASP A 33 -14.63 -1.57 0.56
C ASP A 33 -13.16 -1.73 0.96
N VAL A 34 -12.63 -2.95 0.85
CA VAL A 34 -11.20 -3.23 1.01
C VAL A 34 -10.61 -3.59 -0.36
N LEU A 35 -9.67 -2.76 -0.83
CA LEU A 35 -8.96 -2.98 -2.08
C LEU A 35 -7.58 -3.58 -1.81
N THR A 36 -7.30 -4.71 -2.45
CA THR A 36 -5.95 -5.30 -2.57
C THR A 36 -5.51 -5.39 -4.03
N SER A 37 -6.45 -5.20 -4.95
CA SER A 37 -6.23 -5.11 -6.38
C SER A 37 -7.24 -4.12 -6.95
N LEU A 38 -6.79 -3.31 -7.90
CA LEU A 38 -7.58 -2.27 -8.54
C LEU A 38 -7.30 -2.32 -10.03
N ASN A 39 -8.34 -2.21 -10.84
CA ASN A 39 -8.20 -2.07 -12.28
C ASN A 39 -8.14 -0.59 -12.66
N ASN A 40 -7.51 -0.25 -13.79
CA ASN A 40 -7.51 1.11 -14.34
C ASN A 40 -8.87 1.65 -14.79
N ASP A 41 -9.97 0.94 -14.51
CA ASP A 41 -11.33 1.47 -14.51
C ASP A 41 -11.54 2.48 -13.36
N GLN A 42 -10.95 2.19 -12.20
CA GLN A 42 -10.92 3.10 -11.06
C GLN A 42 -9.55 3.78 -10.97
N THR A 43 -9.52 5.06 -11.32
CA THR A 43 -8.33 5.90 -11.17
C THR A 43 -8.23 6.58 -9.81
N ARG A 44 -9.21 6.40 -8.93
CA ARG A 44 -9.24 7.03 -7.61
C ARG A 44 -9.20 5.99 -6.51
N ILE A 45 -8.19 6.08 -5.66
CA ILE A 45 -8.03 5.23 -4.50
C ILE A 45 -7.93 6.08 -3.23
N TYR A 46 -8.39 5.53 -2.13
CA TYR A 46 -8.27 6.13 -0.82
C TYR A 46 -7.53 5.17 0.09
N TYR A 47 -6.50 5.65 0.79
CA TYR A 47 -5.86 4.90 1.85
C TYR A 47 -6.38 5.42 3.18
N PHE A 48 -7.20 4.60 3.83
CA PHE A 48 -7.78 4.89 5.13
C PHE A 48 -6.90 4.31 6.22
N THR A 49 -6.60 5.15 7.21
CA THR A 49 -5.78 4.78 8.35
C THR A 49 -6.43 5.24 9.65
N GLU A 50 -6.60 4.31 10.58
CA GLU A 50 -7.02 4.59 11.94
C GLU A 50 -5.87 4.33 12.91
N LEU A 51 -5.47 5.38 13.60
CA LEU A 51 -4.40 5.41 14.58
C LEU A 51 -4.99 5.52 15.97
N LYS A 52 -4.43 4.78 16.93
CA LYS A 52 -4.82 4.86 18.34
C LYS A 52 -3.57 5.02 19.18
N GLY A 53 -3.56 5.97 20.12
CA GLY A 53 -2.43 6.21 21.03
C GLY A 53 -1.27 7.03 20.44
N PHE A 54 -1.49 7.71 19.30
CA PHE A 54 -0.51 8.59 18.65
C PHE A 54 -0.73 10.07 18.98
N GLU A 55 -1.47 10.40 20.05
CA GLU A 55 -1.76 11.79 20.41
C GLU A 55 -0.48 12.60 20.64
N GLY A 56 -0.35 13.73 19.95
CA GLY A 56 0.85 14.57 19.95
C GLY A 56 1.95 14.11 18.98
N GLN A 57 1.75 13.02 18.23
CA GLN A 57 2.73 12.52 17.25
C GLN A 57 2.38 12.91 15.81
N LYS A 58 3.35 12.80 14.92
CA LYS A 58 3.18 12.99 13.47
C LYS A 58 3.24 11.65 12.76
N VAL A 59 2.33 11.45 11.83
CA VAL A 59 2.26 10.27 10.98
C VAL A 59 2.31 10.69 9.52
N THR A 60 3.07 9.98 8.72
CA THR A 60 3.26 10.26 7.30
C THR A 60 2.73 9.10 6.49
N HIS A 61 1.78 9.39 5.62
CA HIS A 61 1.35 8.46 4.59
C HIS A 61 2.32 8.52 3.43
N ARG A 62 3.10 7.47 3.24
CA ARG A 62 4.08 7.33 2.19
C ARG A 62 3.59 6.36 1.12
N TRP A 63 3.30 6.90 -0.06
CA TRP A 63 2.96 6.16 -1.26
C TRP A 63 4.21 5.89 -2.07
N GLU A 64 4.48 4.63 -2.30
CA GLU A 64 5.59 4.10 -3.07
C GLU A 64 5.01 3.33 -4.27
N HIS A 65 5.56 3.58 -5.45
CA HIS A 65 5.27 2.85 -6.68
C HIS A 65 6.58 2.37 -7.26
N ASP A 66 6.67 1.07 -7.56
CA ASP A 66 7.88 0.47 -8.13
C ASP A 66 9.16 0.77 -7.29
N GLY A 67 9.00 0.79 -5.96
CA GLY A 67 10.08 1.14 -5.03
C GLY A 67 10.45 2.62 -4.95
N LYS A 68 9.75 3.50 -5.69
CA LYS A 68 9.96 4.95 -5.66
C LYS A 68 8.84 5.67 -4.93
N VAL A 69 9.18 6.55 -4.00
CA VAL A 69 8.22 7.39 -3.29
C VAL A 69 7.55 8.36 -4.28
N MET A 70 6.25 8.21 -4.48
CA MET A 70 5.43 9.04 -5.35
C MET A 70 4.72 10.16 -4.60
N HIS A 71 4.37 9.95 -3.33
CA HIS A 71 3.70 10.96 -2.53
C HIS A 71 3.87 10.68 -1.04
N GLU A 72 4.16 11.73 -0.28
CA GLU A 72 4.24 11.69 1.17
C GLU A 72 3.38 12.81 1.73
N GLN A 73 2.50 12.45 2.67
CA GLN A 73 1.67 13.43 3.36
C GLN A 73 1.73 13.19 4.85
N ALA A 74 2.27 14.17 5.57
CA ALA A 74 2.33 14.17 7.03
C ALA A 74 1.01 14.70 7.62
N PHE A 75 0.57 14.08 8.70
CA PHE A 75 -0.61 14.40 9.48
C PHE A 75 -0.22 14.52 10.96
N GLU A 76 -0.71 15.56 11.61
CA GLU A 76 -0.53 15.78 13.04
C GLU A 76 -1.70 15.13 13.79
N VAL A 77 -1.37 14.18 14.66
CA VAL A 77 -2.35 13.44 15.44
C VAL A 77 -2.63 14.21 16.73
N SER A 78 -3.80 14.83 16.82
CA SER A 78 -4.22 15.60 18.02
C SER A 78 -5.29 14.90 18.85
N SER A 79 -5.49 13.59 18.67
CA SER A 79 -6.55 12.85 19.36
C SER A 79 -6.10 11.43 19.70
N PRO A 80 -6.65 10.81 20.75
CA PRO A 80 -6.22 9.48 21.17
C PRO A 80 -6.66 8.41 20.17
N ARG A 81 -7.71 8.69 19.40
CA ARG A 81 -8.09 7.98 18.18
C ARG A 81 -8.14 8.99 17.05
N TYR A 82 -7.31 8.78 16.04
CA TYR A 82 -7.22 9.67 14.90
C TYR A 82 -7.44 8.89 13.62
N ARG A 83 -8.41 9.34 12.83
CA ARG A 83 -8.74 8.74 11.55
C ARG A 83 -8.30 9.72 10.48
N THR A 84 -7.39 9.27 9.63
CA THR A 84 -6.94 10.05 8.49
C THR A 84 -7.07 9.20 7.24
N TYR A 85 -7.16 9.87 6.10
CA TYR A 85 -7.13 9.21 4.82
C TYR A 85 -6.40 10.09 3.82
N THR A 86 -5.69 9.44 2.90
CA THR A 86 -5.12 10.12 1.74
C THR A 86 -5.80 9.57 0.50
N SER A 87 -6.38 10.46 -0.30
CA SER A 87 -6.86 10.10 -1.63
C SER A 87 -5.74 10.27 -2.64
N LYS A 88 -5.57 9.31 -3.55
CA LYS A 88 -4.64 9.42 -4.66
C LYS A 88 -5.38 9.17 -5.97
N MET A 89 -5.16 10.05 -6.95
CA MET A 89 -5.50 9.77 -8.34
C MET A 89 -4.32 9.02 -8.96
N LEU A 90 -4.59 7.79 -9.39
CA LEU A 90 -3.70 6.91 -10.11
C LEU A 90 -4.00 7.03 -11.59
N ASP A 91 -3.03 7.48 -12.37
CA ASP A 91 -3.16 7.46 -13.82
C ASP A 91 -3.28 6.02 -14.31
N PRO A 92 -4.16 5.72 -15.29
CA PRO A 92 -4.31 4.38 -15.86
C PRO A 92 -3.02 3.85 -16.52
N SER A 93 -2.03 4.71 -16.73
CA SER A 93 -0.68 4.36 -17.20
C SER A 93 0.26 3.91 -16.06
N TRP A 94 -0.06 4.17 -14.79
CA TRP A 94 0.76 3.80 -13.63
C TRP A 94 0.43 2.40 -13.09
N THR A 95 0.17 1.46 -13.99
CA THR A 95 -0.05 0.06 -13.64
C THR A 95 1.20 -0.53 -13.02
N GLY A 96 1.04 -1.31 -11.95
CA GLY A 96 2.13 -1.88 -11.19
C GLY A 96 1.72 -2.20 -9.75
N GLU A 97 2.71 -2.56 -8.94
CA GLU A 97 2.51 -2.70 -7.50
C GLU A 97 2.69 -1.34 -6.83
N TRP A 98 1.65 -0.94 -6.11
CA TRP A 98 1.67 0.24 -5.28
C TRP A 98 1.69 -0.17 -3.83
N LYS A 99 2.45 0.57 -3.02
CA LYS A 99 2.57 0.37 -1.59
C LYS A 99 2.29 1.68 -0.88
N ALA A 100 1.39 1.67 0.10
CA ALA A 100 1.22 2.78 1.02
C ALA A 100 1.66 2.33 2.40
N SER A 101 2.58 3.08 2.98
CA SER A 101 3.15 2.85 4.29
C SER A 101 2.77 4.01 5.19
N VAL A 102 2.36 3.70 6.42
CA VAL A 102 2.18 4.67 7.50
C VAL A 102 3.48 4.70 8.27
N VAL A 103 4.13 5.86 8.30
CA VAL A 103 5.42 6.05 8.95
C VAL A 103 5.24 7.06 10.09
N ASP A 104 5.76 6.78 11.27
CA ASP A 104 5.81 7.77 12.36
C ASP A 104 6.90 8.84 12.11
N SER A 105 6.87 9.93 12.87
CA SER A 105 7.93 10.95 12.91
C SER A 105 9.33 10.39 13.13
N SER A 106 9.47 9.21 13.75
CA SER A 106 10.76 8.52 13.95
C SER A 106 11.26 7.79 12.70
N GLY A 107 10.47 7.76 11.61
CA GLY A 107 10.77 6.96 10.42
C GLY A 107 10.38 5.48 10.52
N ALA A 108 9.77 5.07 11.65
CA ALA A 108 9.30 3.72 11.84
C ALA A 108 8.03 3.45 11.01
N THR A 109 8.05 2.41 10.18
CA THR A 109 6.85 1.98 9.44
C THR A 109 5.93 1.24 10.39
N LEU A 110 4.79 1.86 10.71
CA LEU A 110 3.78 1.33 11.60
C LEU A 110 2.88 0.32 10.90
N SER A 111 2.59 0.55 9.62
CA SER A 111 1.79 -0.33 8.76
C SER A 111 2.18 -0.10 7.32
N ALA A 112 2.09 -1.16 6.51
CA ALA A 112 2.29 -1.07 5.07
C ALA A 112 1.27 -1.97 4.38
N ASN A 113 0.56 -1.42 3.41
CA ASN A 113 -0.34 -2.17 2.56
C ASN A 113 0.12 -2.02 1.13
N THR A 114 0.04 -3.11 0.38
CA THR A 114 0.25 -3.12 -1.08
C THR A 114 -1.07 -3.37 -1.78
N PHE A 115 -1.21 -2.79 -2.97
CA PHE A 115 -2.28 -3.14 -3.90
C PHE A 115 -1.72 -3.27 -5.32
N SER A 116 -2.29 -4.21 -6.07
CA SER A 116 -1.98 -4.40 -7.48
C SER A 116 -2.84 -3.47 -8.33
N TYR A 117 -2.24 -2.50 -9.01
CA TYR A 117 -2.95 -1.70 -10.01
C TYR A 117 -2.74 -2.31 -11.40
N ARG A 118 -3.73 -3.04 -11.88
CA ARG A 118 -3.63 -3.75 -13.16
C ARG A 118 -4.38 -2.99 -14.23
N ARG A 119 -3.90 -3.11 -15.46
CA ARG A 119 -4.76 -2.84 -16.59
C ARG A 119 -5.92 -3.85 -16.51
N ALA A 120 -7.17 -3.40 -16.36
CA ALA A 120 -8.32 -4.05 -16.95
C ALA A 120 -7.96 -4.31 -18.41
N GLU A 121 -7.41 -5.50 -18.62
CA GLU A 121 -7.37 -6.08 -19.94
C GLU A 121 -8.81 -5.99 -20.45
N PRO A 122 -9.07 -5.33 -21.59
CA PRO A 122 -10.30 -5.61 -22.29
C PRO A 122 -10.27 -7.11 -22.51
N SER A 123 -11.23 -7.82 -21.90
CA SER A 123 -11.29 -9.28 -21.82
C SER A 123 -10.64 -9.91 -23.05
N ALA A 124 -9.47 -10.51 -22.88
CA ALA A 124 -8.69 -11.03 -23.98
C ALA A 124 -9.51 -12.08 -24.77
N PRO A 125 -9.02 -12.47 -25.95
CA PRO A 125 -8.55 -13.85 -25.92
C PRO A 125 -7.19 -13.94 -26.59
N ALA A 126 -6.22 -14.48 -25.86
CA ALA A 126 -5.30 -15.51 -26.33
C ALA A 126 -4.05 -15.52 -25.45
N SER A 127 -3.95 -16.56 -24.61
CA SER A 127 -2.69 -17.29 -24.55
C SER A 127 -2.23 -17.64 -25.97
N PRO A 128 -0.92 -17.64 -26.20
CA PRO A 128 -0.31 -18.95 -26.35
C PRO A 128 0.69 -19.06 -25.19
N ALA A 129 0.48 -19.94 -24.21
CA ALA A 129 0.81 -21.35 -24.39
C ALA A 129 2.02 -21.50 -25.32
N THR A 130 3.21 -21.38 -24.74
CA THR A 130 4.43 -22.11 -25.15
C THR A 130 4.85 -21.92 -26.59
N GLU A 131 5.85 -21.06 -26.82
CA GLU A 131 6.91 -21.43 -27.76
C GLU A 131 8.26 -21.08 -27.14
N PRO A 132 9.10 -22.08 -26.81
CA PRO A 132 10.42 -21.86 -26.25
C PRO A 132 11.39 -21.39 -27.33
N ALA A 133 12.33 -20.53 -26.94
CA ALA A 133 13.67 -20.39 -27.49
C ALA A 133 13.89 -20.56 -29.02
N ALA A 134 14.35 -19.50 -29.67
CA ALA A 134 15.18 -19.60 -30.89
C ALA A 134 16.40 -20.54 -30.67
N PRO A 135 17.12 -21.08 -31.70
CA PRO A 135 17.12 -20.76 -33.14
C PRO A 135 17.16 -22.02 -34.08
N THR A 136 17.21 -21.79 -35.41
CA THR A 136 17.92 -22.58 -36.48
C THR A 136 17.06 -22.77 -37.75
N ALA A 137 17.45 -22.06 -38.82
CA ALA A 137 17.08 -22.32 -40.23
C ALA A 137 17.66 -23.67 -40.72
N PRO A 138 17.43 -24.17 -41.97
CA PRO A 138 16.54 -23.74 -43.04
C PRO A 138 15.61 -24.88 -43.56
N ALA A 139 14.63 -24.49 -44.38
CA ALA A 139 13.84 -25.40 -45.21
C ALA A 139 14.68 -26.02 -46.35
N SER A 140 14.49 -27.32 -46.65
CA SER A 140 14.60 -27.90 -48.01
C SER A 140 14.22 -29.39 -48.07
N LYS A 141 13.11 -29.71 -48.74
CA LYS A 141 12.82 -30.93 -49.53
C LYS A 141 11.46 -30.76 -50.23
N PRO A 142 11.10 -31.51 -51.30
CA PRO A 142 11.81 -32.61 -51.98
C PRO A 142 12.62 -32.20 -53.22
#